data_AF-A0A5N9D095-F1
#
_entry.id   AF-A0A5N9D095-F1
#
_cell.length_a   1.000
_cell.length_b   1.000
_cell.length_c   1.000
_cell.angle_alpha   90.00
_cell.angle_beta   90.00
_cell.angle_gamma   90.00
#
_symmetry.space_group_name_H-M   'P 1'
#
loop_
_entity.id
_entity.type
_entity.pdbx_description
1 polymer ?
#
loop_
_entity_poly.entity_id
_entity_poly.type
_entity_poly.pdbx_seq_one_letter_code
_entity_poly.pdbx_strand_id
1 'polypeptide(L)' 'FEVLIEGRKRSRLHGRTRGDKLVYIDTQNSQSLEPGQTMLVEITSSSPWSLEADLAPFSYADDGNNSHRVNKEKVPVA' A
#
# COMPACT_ATOMS: atom_id res chain seq x y z
N PHE A 1 -9.53 1.43 2.79
CA PHE A 1 -8.67 1.89 3.89
C PHE A 1 -7.27 2.09 3.38
N GLU A 2 -6.61 3.15 3.82
CA GLU A 2 -5.22 3.44 3.46
C GLU A 2 -4.26 2.73 4.43
N VAL A 3 -3.30 1.98 3.89
CA VAL A 3 -2.34 1.18 4.66
C VAL A 3 -0.92 1.40 4.13
N LEU A 4 0.00 1.77 5.03
CA LEU A 4 1.44 1.80 4.75
C LEU A 4 1.98 0.38 4.79
N ILE A 5 2.55 -0.10 3.68
CA ILE A 5 3.19 -1.41 3.58
C ILE A 5 4.52 -1.37 4.35
N GLU A 6 4.69 -2.29 5.29
CA GLU A 6 5.92 -2.43 6.09
C GLU A 6 6.76 -3.63 5.64
N GLY A 7 6.15 -4.59 4.95
CA GLY A 7 6.84 -5.71 4.32
C GLY A 7 6.09 -7.02 4.49
N ARG A 8 6.81 -8.13 4.63
CA ARG A 8 6.23 -9.48 4.76
C ARG A 8 6.61 -10.13 6.08
N LYS A 9 5.64 -10.76 6.75
CA LYS A 9 5.83 -11.56 7.97
C LYS A 9 5.18 -12.92 7.78
N ARG A 10 5.95 -14.00 7.93
CA ARG A 10 5.48 -15.39 7.68
C ARG A 10 4.75 -15.51 6.33
N SER A 11 5.38 -14.96 5.29
CA SER A 11 4.86 -14.91 3.90
C SER A 11 3.63 -14.04 3.65
N ARG A 12 3.01 -13.46 4.67
CA ARG A 12 1.87 -12.54 4.53
C ARG A 12 2.37 -11.10 4.42
N LEU A 13 1.80 -10.34 3.49
CA LEU A 13 2.04 -8.90 3.42
C LEU A 13 1.40 -8.24 4.64
N HIS A 14 2.07 -7.25 5.20
CA HIS A 14 1.54 -6.51 6.34
C HIS A 14 1.92 -5.03 6.27
N GLY A 15 1.13 -4.26 6.98
CA GLY A 15 1.30 -2.83 7.10
C GLY A 15 0.50 -2.28 8.26
N ARG A 16 0.43 -0.95 8.35
CA ARG A 16 -0.37 -0.26 9.35
C ARG A 16 -1.25 0.81 8.73
N THR A 17 -2.43 1.00 9.30
CA THR A 17 -3.26 2.16 8.98
C THR A 17 -2.62 3.44 9.54
N ARG A 18 -3.11 4.61 9.12
CA ARG A 18 -2.71 5.90 9.72
C ARG A 18 -2.88 5.97 11.25
N GLY A 19 -3.81 5.18 11.79
CA GLY A 19 -4.06 5.05 13.24
C GLY A 19 -3.23 3.96 13.91
N ASP A 20 -2.15 3.52 13.28
CA ASP A 20 -1.20 2.53 13.81
C ASP A 20 -1.77 1.11 14.00
N LYS A 21 -2.95 0.84 13.41
CA LYS A 21 -3.57 -0.49 13.51
C LYS A 21 -2.90 -1.45 12.52
N LEU A 22 -2.45 -2.61 13.02
CA LEU A 22 -1.85 -3.68 12.20
C LEU A 22 -2.87 -4.23 11.20
N VAL A 23 -2.46 -4.36 9.94
CA VAL A 23 -3.26 -4.94 8.86
C VAL A 23 -2.45 -6.03 8.16
N TYR A 24 -3.04 -7.21 8.04
CA TYR A 24 -2.56 -8.26 7.15
C TYR A 24 -3.33 -8.19 5.85
N ILE A 25 -2.60 -8.27 4.75
CA ILE A 25 -3.16 -8.13 3.40
C ILE A 25 -2.99 -9.48 2.72
N ASP A 26 -4.11 -10.10 2.35
CA ASP A 26 -4.08 -11.29 1.53
C ASP A 26 -3.84 -10.87 0.07
N THR A 27 -2.68 -11.28 -0.45
CA THR A 27 -2.33 -11.03 -1.83
C THR A 27 -2.50 -12.36 -2.55
N GLN A 28 -3.67 -12.60 -3.13
CA GLN A 28 -3.93 -13.80 -3.94
C GLN A 28 -2.94 -13.91 -5.12
N ASN A 29 -2.34 -12.79 -5.53
CA ASN A 29 -1.25 -12.74 -6.49
C ASN A 29 0.03 -12.20 -5.86
N SER A 30 1.18 -12.75 -6.28
CA SER A 30 2.55 -12.37 -5.89
C SER A 30 2.94 -10.96 -6.37
N GLN A 31 2.13 -9.96 -6.05
CA GLN A 31 2.47 -8.57 -6.27
C GLN A 31 3.64 -8.24 -5.33
N SER A 32 4.79 -7.87 -5.92
CA SER A 32 5.92 -7.33 -5.16
C SER A 32 5.54 -5.91 -4.76
N LEU A 33 4.91 -5.80 -3.60
CA LEU A 33 4.68 -4.53 -2.93
C LEU A 33 5.88 -4.28 -2.03
N GLU A 34 6.50 -3.13 -2.22
CA GLU A 34 7.70 -2.75 -1.51
C GLU A 34 7.35 -1.98 -0.24
N PRO A 35 8.10 -2.16 0.86
CA PRO A 35 7.93 -1.34 2.06
C PRO A 35 8.02 0.16 1.77
N GLY A 36 7.21 0.95 2.48
CA GLY A 36 7.14 2.40 2.32
C GLY A 36 6.08 2.87 1.32
N GLN A 37 5.45 1.95 0.58
CA GLN A 37 4.31 2.26 -0.28
C GLN A 37 3.02 2.31 0.51
N THR A 38 2.12 3.20 0.13
CA THR A 38 0.78 3.28 0.72
C THR A 38 -0.25 2.71 -0.26
N MET A 39 -1.14 1.86 0.23
CA MET A 39 -2.10 1.11 -0.59
C MET A 39 -3.52 1.23 -0.05
N LEU A 40 -4.49 1.22 -0.97
CA LEU A 40 -5.89 1.07 -0.63
C LEU A 40 -6.26 -0.41 -0.52
N VAL A 41 -6.86 -0.76 0.60
CA VAL A 41 -7.32 -2.13 0.92
C VAL A 41 -8.77 -2.13 1.37
N GLU A 42 -9.44 -3.25 1.18
CA GLU A 42 -10.77 -3.52 1.69
C GLU A 42 -10.66 -4.42 2.92
N ILE A 43 -11.20 -4.00 4.06
CA ILE A 43 -11.13 -4.78 5.31
C ILE A 43 -12.18 -5.86 5.25
N THR A 44 -11.76 -7.11 5.31
CA THR A 44 -12.63 -8.29 5.24
C THR A 44 -12.98 -8.83 6.63
N SER A 45 -12.09 -8.65 7.60
CA SER A 45 -12.31 -9.06 8.99
C SER A 45 -11.51 -8.23 9.98
N SER A 46 -11.92 -8.27 11.25
CA SER A 46 -11.27 -7.57 12.34
C SER A 46 -11.09 -8.47 13.56
N SER A 47 -9.95 -8.32 14.22
CA SER A 47 -9.65 -8.90 15.52
C SER A 47 -9.24 -7.79 16.52
N PRO A 48 -9.10 -8.11 17.81
CA PRO A 48 -8.58 -7.14 18.79
C PRO A 48 -7.18 -6.61 18.47
N TRP A 49 -6.38 -7.37 17.70
CA TRP A 49 -4.97 -7.07 17.47
C TRP A 49 -4.63 -6.69 16.03
N SER A 50 -5.51 -6.99 15.07
CA SER A 50 -5.25 -6.78 13.65
C SER A 50 -6.52 -6.65 12.83
N LEU A 51 -6.35 -6.17 11.61
CA LEU A 51 -7.31 -6.29 10.52
C LEU A 51 -6.82 -7.31 9.50
N GLU A 52 -7.77 -7.94 8.83
CA GLU A 52 -7.56 -8.75 7.65
C GLU A 52 -8.17 -8.01 6.46
N ALA A 53 -7.46 -7.99 5.34
CA ALA A 53 -7.83 -7.17 4.20
C ALA A 53 -7.40 -7.78 2.88
N ASP A 54 -8.14 -7.44 1.82
CA ASP A 54 -7.77 -7.72 0.43
C ASP A 54 -7.36 -6.42 -0.27
N LEU A 55 -6.59 -6.51 -1.34
CA LEU A 55 -6.27 -5.35 -2.17
C LEU A 55 -7.56 -4.79 -2.78
N ALA A 56 -7.78 -3.49 -2.60
CA ALA A 56 -8.95 -2.84 -3.18
C ALA A 56 -8.82 -2.87 -4.71
N PRO A 57 -9.91 -3.15 -5.45
CA PRO A 57 -9.87 -3.14 -6.91
C PRO A 57 -9.46 -1.76 -7.44
N PHE A 58 -8.78 -1.76 -8.59
CA PHE A 58 -8.20 -0.57 -9.23
C PHE A 58 -9.20 0.56 -9.51
N SER A 59 -10.51 0.27 -9.48
CA SER A 59 -11.58 1.27 -9.60
C SER A 59 -11.62 2.29 -8.47
N TYR A 60 -10.94 2.04 -7.34
CA TYR A 60 -10.80 3.00 -6.24
C TYR A 60 -9.50 3.81 -6.28
N ALA A 61 -8.60 3.51 -7.23
CA ALA A 61 -7.32 4.22 -7.40
C ALA A 61 -7.39 5.36 -8.45
N ASP A 62 -8.55 5.55 -9.08
CA ASP A 62 -8.79 6.60 -10.09
C ASP A 62 -9.63 7.75 -9.50
N ASP A 63 -9.10 8.40 -8.47
CA ASP A 63 -9.55 9.74 -8.09
C ASP A 63 -8.33 10.55 -7.60
N GLY A 64 -7.54 10.99 -8.59
CA GLY A 64 -6.68 12.15 -8.44
C GLY A 64 -5.32 11.94 -7.76
N ASN A 65 -4.29 12.13 -8.58
CA ASN A 65 -3.08 12.92 -8.30
C ASN A 65 -1.75 12.18 -7.97
N ASN A 66 -0.86 12.26 -8.97
CA ASN A 66 0.59 12.43 -8.88
C ASN A 66 1.47 11.28 -8.35
N SER A 67 1.85 10.38 -9.26
CA SER A 67 3.03 9.52 -9.09
C SER A 67 3.99 9.71 -10.26
N HIS A 68 5.03 10.52 -10.00
CA HIS A 68 6.32 10.56 -10.69
C HIS A 68 6.37 11.05 -12.15
N ARG A 69 6.09 12.34 -12.40
CA ARG A 69 6.83 13.08 -13.42
C ARG A 69 7.99 13.79 -12.73
N VAL A 70 9.14 13.13 -12.61
CA VAL A 70 10.41 13.83 -12.36
C VAL A 70 10.78 14.50 -13.68
N ASN A 71 10.49 15.79 -13.81
CA ASN A 71 11.03 16.61 -14.89
C ASN A 71 12.55 16.66 -14.65
N LYS A 72 13.29 15.79 -15.35
CA LYS A 72 14.74 15.93 -15.48
C LYS A 72 15.02 17.15 -16.36
N GLU A 73 14.93 18.33 -15.78
CA GLU A 73 15.49 19.52 -16.43
C GLU A 73 17.02 19.39 -16.36
N LYS A 74 17.62 19.10 -17.51
CA LYS A 74 19.08 19.06 -17.67
C LYS A 74 19.58 20.50 -17.71
N VAL A 75 19.99 21.04 -16.57
CA VAL A 75 20.76 22.29 -16.53
C VAL A 75 22.09 22.09 -17.28
N PRO A 76 22.36 22.84 -18.37
CA PRO A 76 23.69 22.84 -18.96
C PRO A 76 24.61 23.71 -18.10
N VAL A 77 25.72 23.14 -17.64
CA VAL A 77 26.84 23.93 -17.14
C VAL A 77 27.53 24.56 -18.35
N ALA A 78 27.67 25.89 -18.33
CA ALA A 78 28.41 26.68 -19.32
C ALA A 78 29.91 26.68 -18.99
#